data_AF-Q0DE13-F1
#
_entry.id   AF-Q0DE13-F1
#
_cell.length_a   1.000
_cell.length_b   1.000
_cell.length_c   1.000
_cell.angle_alpha   90.00
_cell.angle_beta   90.00
_cell.angle_gamma   90.00
#
_symmetry.space_group_name_H-M   'P 1'
#
loop_
_entity.id
_entity.type
_entity.pdbx_description
1 polymer ?
#
loop_
_entity_poly.entity_id
_entity_poly.type
_entity_poly.pdbx_seq_one_letter_code
_entity_poly.pdbx_strand_id
1 'polypeptide(L)' 'VGIIGRTGAGKSSILNALLRLAPICNGRILVDDFDVAKLAVRDLRGHFAVVPQSPFLFDGSLR' A
#
# COMPACT_ATOMS: atom_id res chain seq x y z
N VAL A 1 -12.24 -9.02 0.84
CA VAL A 1 -11.28 -10.11 0.53
C VAL A 1 -10.23 -10.14 1.64
N GLY A 2 -9.90 -11.31 2.17
CA GLY A 2 -8.82 -11.47 3.16
C GLY A 2 -7.57 -12.09 2.54
N ILE A 3 -6.39 -11.59 2.88
CA ILE A 3 -5.09 -12.14 2.45
C ILE A 3 -4.41 -12.76 3.68
N ILE A 4 -4.24 -14.09 3.69
CA ILE A 4 -3.72 -14.86 4.84
C ILE A 4 -2.51 -15.67 4.41
N GLY A 5 -1.54 -15.87 5.31
CA GLY A 5 -0.35 -16.68 5.07
C GLY A 5 0.68 -16.52 6.20
N ARG A 6 1.70 -17.38 6.23
CA ARG A 6 2.79 -17.31 7.24
C ARG A 6 3.56 -15.99 7.16
N THR A 7 4.30 -15.65 8.22
CA THR A 7 5.28 -14.54 8.19
C THR A 7 6.27 -14.77 7.03
N GLY A 8 6.61 -13.70 6.31
CA GLY A 8 7.47 -13.79 5.11
C GLY A 8 6.75 -14.18 3.82
N ALA A 9 5.46 -14.57 3.85
CA ALA A 9 4.70 -14.94 2.64
C ALA A 9 4.38 -13.77 1.68
N GLY A 10 4.92 -12.57 1.92
CA GLY A 10 4.75 -11.43 1.00
C GLY A 10 3.49 -10.57 1.20
N LYS A 11 2.70 -10.78 2.26
CA LYS A 11 1.48 -10.00 2.54
C LYS A 11 1.76 -8.48 2.60
N SER A 12 2.76 -8.07 3.39
CA SER A 12 3.17 -6.66 3.47
C SER A 12 3.83 -6.18 2.18
N SER A 13 4.54 -7.06 1.46
CA SER A 13 5.16 -6.73 0.17
C SER A 13 4.11 -6.39 -0.90
N ILE A 14 2.98 -7.11 -0.92
CA ILE A 14 1.86 -6.81 -1.84
C ILE A 14 1.26 -5.44 -1.53
N LEU A 15 1.00 -5.14 -0.26
CA LEU A 15 0.52 -3.81 0.15
C LEU A 15 1.51 -2.71 -0.25
N ASN A 16 2.81 -2.94 -0.04
CA ASN A 16 3.85 -1.99 -0.41
C ASN A 16 3.93 -1.77 -1.93
N ALA A 17 3.74 -2.81 -2.74
CA ALA A 17 3.69 -2.68 -4.20
C ALA A 17 2.45 -1.91 -4.66
N LEU A 18 1.27 -2.23 -4.10
CA LEU A 18 0.00 -1.55 -4.41
C LEU A 18 0.07 -0.05 -4.13
N LEU A 19 0.65 0.34 -2.99
CA LEU A 19 0.80 1.73 -2.55
C LEU A 19 2.04 2.43 -3.15
N ARG A 20 2.79 1.73 -4.01
CA ARG A 20 4.08 2.16 -4.56
C ARG A 20 5.04 2.68 -3.48
N LEU A 21 5.11 1.97 -2.36
CA LEU A 21 6.14 2.10 -1.32
C LEU A 21 7.39 1.29 -1.66
N ALA A 22 7.26 0.30 -2.55
CA ALA A 22 8.34 -0.46 -3.16
C ALA A 22 8.19 -0.46 -4.69
N PRO A 23 9.29 -0.65 -5.45
CA PRO A 23 9.21 -0.74 -6.91
C PRO A 23 8.44 -1.99 -7.35
N ILE A 24 7.71 -1.86 -8.46
CA ILE A 24 7.05 -2.99 -9.13
C ILE A 24 8.09 -3.63 -10.05
N CYS A 25 8.65 -4.78 -9.65
CA CYS A 25 9.76 -5.40 -10.38
C CYS A 25 9.32 -6.00 -11.72
N ASN A 26 8.12 -6.59 -11.78
CA ASN A 26 7.56 -7.24 -12.96
C ASN A 26 6.03 -7.18 -12.93
N GLY A 27 5.39 -7.28 -14.10
CA GLY A 27 3.93 -7.27 -14.23
C GLY A 27 3.31 -5.88 -14.07
N ARG A 28 2.01 -5.85 -13.78
CA ARG A 28 1.25 -4.59 -13.58
C ARG A 28 0.17 -4.78 -12.51
N ILE A 29 -0.12 -3.71 -11.79
CA ILE A 29 -1.22 -3.64 -10.84
C ILE A 29 -2.23 -2.64 -11.41
N LEU A 30 -3.48 -3.09 -11.58
CA LEU A 30 -4.56 -2.27 -12.12
C LEU A 30 -5.53 -1.91 -11.00
N VAL A 31 -5.95 -0.66 -10.95
CA VAL A 31 -7.04 -0.15 -10.11
C VAL A 31 -8.01 0.56 -11.04
N ASP A 32 -9.23 0.06 -11.15
CA ASP A 32 -10.25 0.57 -12.09
C ASP A 32 -9.71 0.70 -13.52
N ASP A 33 -9.01 -0.33 -13.99
CA ASP A 33 -8.33 -0.41 -15.30
C ASP A 33 -7.14 0.56 -15.50
N PHE A 34 -6.82 1.40 -14.51
CA PHE A 34 -5.63 2.23 -14.53
C PHE A 34 -4.41 1.50 -13.95
N ASP A 35 -3.32 1.54 -14.71
CA ASP A 35 -2.02 1.05 -14.23
C ASP A 35 -1.46 2.01 -13.17
N VAL A 36 -1.34 1.52 -11.93
CA VAL A 36 -0.86 2.32 -10.79
C VAL A 36 0.55 2.86 -11.02
N ALA A 37 1.36 2.21 -11.86
CA ALA A 37 2.71 2.67 -12.21
C ALA A 37 2.70 3.98 -13.01
N LYS A 38 1.59 4.27 -13.72
CA LYS A 38 1.42 5.45 -14.57
C LYS A 38 0.82 6.65 -13.85
N LEU A 39 0.24 6.43 -12.66
CA LEU A 39 -0.36 7.50 -11.85
C LEU A 39 0.70 8.27 -11.05
N ALA A 40 0.41 9.52 -10.71
CA ALA A 40 1.19 10.21 -9.70
C ALA A 40 1.00 9.51 -8.34
N VAL A 41 2.09 9.31 -7.60
CA VAL A 41 2.06 8.57 -6.33
C VAL A 41 1.16 9.25 -5.30
N ARG A 42 1.09 10.58 -5.31
CA ARG A 42 0.20 11.37 -4.45
C ARG A 42 -1.27 11.05 -4.73
N ASP A 43 -1.65 11.05 -6.01
CA ASP A 43 -3.03 10.79 -6.42
C ASP A 43 -3.41 9.35 -6.07
N LEU A 44 -2.56 8.37 -6.42
CA LEU A 44 -2.78 6.98 -6.07
C LEU A 44 -3.02 6.82 -4.56
N ARG A 45 -2.11 7.34 -3.72
CA ARG A 45 -2.22 7.20 -2.27
C ARG A 45 -3.39 7.97 -1.66
N GLY A 46 -3.90 9.01 -2.33
CA GLY A 46 -5.11 9.71 -1.92
C GLY A 46 -6.39 8.86 -1.99
N HIS A 47 -6.38 7.77 -2.76
CA HIS A 47 -7.51 6.85 -2.90
C HIS A 47 -7.45 5.65 -1.95
N PHE A 48 -6.39 5.51 -1.14
CA PHE A 48 -6.21 4.38 -0.21
C PHE A 48 -6.01 4.86 1.23
N ALA A 49 -6.72 4.24 2.17
CA ALA A 49 -6.44 4.33 3.59
C ALA A 49 -5.68 3.09 4.04
N VAL A 50 -4.63 3.26 4.84
CA VAL A 50 -3.75 2.18 5.29
C VAL A 50 -3.57 2.29 6.80
N VAL A 51 -3.83 1.19 7.50
CA VAL A 51 -3.52 1.05 8.92
C VAL A 51 -2.22 0.26 9.04
N PRO A 52 -1.13 0.84 9.56
CA PRO A 52 0.14 0.14 9.70
C PRO A 52 0.04 -0.99 10.73
N GLN A 53 0.86 -2.04 10.59
CA GLN A 53 0.90 -3.16 11.55
C GLN A 53 1.38 -2.72 12.94
N SER A 54 2.31 -1.76 12.98
CA SER A 54 2.74 -1.11 14.22
C SER A 54 2.29 0.35 14.17
N PRO A 55 1.44 0.79 15.10
CA PRO A 55 1.05 2.20 15.15
C PRO A 55 2.24 3.05 15.53
N PHE A 56 2.30 4.25 14.97
CA PHE A 56 3.16 5.32 15.46
C PHE A 56 2.25 6.46 15.91
N LEU A 57 2.60 7.10 17.02
CA LEU A 57 1.85 8.21 17.59
C LEU A 57 2.74 9.44 17.56
N PHE A 58 2.15 10.58 17.18
CA PHE A 58 2.79 11.86 17.39
C PHE A 58 2.63 12.26 18.86
N ASP A 59 3.65 12.93 19.40
CA ASP A 59 3.53 13.55 20.72
C ASP A 59 2.61 14.78 20.63
N GLY A 60 1.59 14.83 21.51
CA GLY A 60 0.57 15.86 21.51
C GLY A 60 -0.82 15.35 21.91
N SER A 61 -1.76 16.28 22.08
CA SER A 61 -3.16 15.95 22.36
C SER A 61 -3.96 15.70 21.09
N LEU A 62 -5.02 14.90 21.20
CA LEU A 62 -6.04 14.79 20.17
C LEU A 62 -6.72 16.15 19.97
N ARG A 63 -7.04 16.49 18.71
CA ARG A 63 -7.82 17.66 18.32
C ARG A 63 -9.18 17.24 17.79
#